data_AF-A0A1E7IZB9-F1
#
_entry.id   AF-A0A1E7IZB9-F1
#
_cell.length_a   1.000
_cell.length_b   1.000
_cell.length_c   1.000
_cell.angle_alpha   90.00
_cell.angle_beta   90.00
_cell.angle_gamma   90.00
#
_symmetry.space_group_name_H-M   'P 1'
#
loop_
_entity.id
_entity.type
_entity.pdbx_description
1 polymer ?
#
loop_
_entity_poly.entity_id
_entity_poly.type
_entity_poly.pdbx_seq_one_letter_code
_entity_poly.pdbx_strand_id
1 'polypeptide(L)'
;LANHAPFLSTIKIGILTYENGKERKTLMVSGGFCEVSNNKVTFLVESAEFGSEIDVERAMRAKERAEKRLAQATQHEEDFNTKRAEVALQRALMRLRVAKSL
;
A
#
# COMPACT_ATOMS: atom_id res chain seq x y z
N LEU A 1 20.31 -0.55 -1.66
CA LEU A 1 21.78 -0.77 -1.80
C LEU A 1 22.43 -0.53 -0.45
N ALA A 2 23.54 -1.21 -0.18
CA ALA A 2 24.34 -0.93 1.02
C ALA A 2 25.01 0.44 0.91
N ASN A 3 25.30 1.08 2.06
CA ASN A 3 25.97 2.37 2.17
C ASN A 3 25.30 3.51 1.39
N HIS A 4 23.97 3.47 1.25
CA HIS A 4 23.23 4.57 0.67
C HIS A 4 23.31 5.81 1.59
N ALA A 5 23.36 7.00 1.00
CA ALA A 5 23.35 8.26 1.75
C ALA A 5 22.10 8.32 2.66
N PRO A 6 22.20 8.80 3.91
CA PRO A 6 21.06 8.89 4.79
C PRO A 6 19.96 9.81 4.22
N PHE A 7 18.71 9.38 4.33
CA PHE A 7 17.57 10.21 3.94
C PHE A 7 16.28 9.80 4.67
N LEU A 8 15.32 10.72 4.67
CA LEU A 8 13.95 10.50 5.12
C LEU A 8 12.99 10.86 3.98
N SER A 9 12.02 9.99 3.71
CA SER A 9 11.01 10.23 2.67
C SER A 9 9.64 9.72 3.07
N THR A 10 8.59 10.33 2.53
CA THR A 10 7.23 9.79 2.59
C THR A 10 7.04 8.69 1.56
N ILE A 11 6.30 7.66 1.92
CA ILE A 11 5.90 6.59 0.99
C ILE A 11 4.39 6.60 0.77
N LYS A 12 4.00 6.32 -0.48
CA LYS A 12 2.61 6.17 -0.88
C LYS A 12 2.17 4.72 -0.69
N ILE A 13 0.86 4.50 -0.67
CA ILE A 13 0.27 3.16 -0.73
C ILE A 13 0.78 2.47 -1.99
N GLY A 14 1.27 1.25 -1.85
CA GLY A 14 1.90 0.58 -2.97
C GLY A 14 2.42 -0.80 -2.65
N ILE A 15 3.35 -1.24 -3.49
CA ILE A 15 4.00 -2.54 -3.40
C ILE A 15 5.46 -2.29 -3.06
N LEU A 16 5.91 -2.91 -1.97
CA LEU A 16 7.32 -2.94 -1.60
C LEU A 16 7.88 -4.30 -2.00
N THR A 17 9.01 -4.27 -2.70
CA THR A 17 9.77 -5.48 -3.02
C THR A 17 11.17 -5.34 -2.44
N TYR A 18 11.66 -6.41 -1.84
CA TYR A 18 13.05 -6.52 -1.42
C TYR A 18 13.63 -7.87 -1.80
N GLU A 19 14.96 -7.90 -1.94
CA GLU A 19 15.71 -9.08 -2.35
C GLU A 19 16.73 -9.43 -1.26
N ASN A 20 16.81 -10.71 -0.92
CA ASN A 20 17.82 -11.28 -0.04
C ASN A 20 18.47 -12.48 -0.73
N GLY A 21 19.62 -12.23 -1.38
CA GLY A 21 20.26 -13.23 -2.23
C GLY A 21 19.37 -13.59 -3.42
N LYS A 22 18.86 -14.83 -3.46
CA LYS A 22 17.93 -15.30 -4.50
C LYS A 22 16.46 -15.16 -4.12
N GLU A 23 16.16 -14.86 -2.86
CA GLU A 23 14.78 -14.68 -2.42
C GLU A 23 14.31 -13.26 -2.76
N ARG A 24 13.26 -13.16 -3.56
CA ARG A 24 12.54 -11.92 -3.82
C ARG A 24 11.21 -11.96 -3.08
N LYS A 25 10.99 -11.01 -2.17
CA LYS A 25 9.75 -10.90 -1.38
C LYS A 25 9.02 -9.62 -1.73
N THR A 26 7.69 -9.72 -1.78
CA THR A 26 6.80 -8.64 -2.17
C THR A 26 5.66 -8.53 -1.17
N LEU A 27 5.34 -7.31 -0.76
CA LEU A 27 4.27 -7.02 0.18
C LEU A 27 3.53 -5.75 -0.22
N MET A 28 2.26 -5.67 0.17
CA MET A 28 1.51 -4.42 0.13
C MET A 28 1.96 -3.58 1.32
N VAL A 29 2.26 -2.30 1.09
CA VAL A 29 2.50 -1.33 2.15
C VAL A 29 1.49 -0.20 2.02
N SER A 30 0.94 0.23 3.16
CA SER A 30 0.19 1.48 3.20
C SER A 30 1.14 2.67 3.24
N GLY A 31 0.57 3.88 3.22
CA GLY A 31 1.35 5.11 3.31
C GLY A 31 2.07 5.25 4.66
N GLY A 32 3.13 6.06 4.68
CA GLY A 32 3.96 6.26 5.87
C GLY A 32 5.29 6.91 5.52
N PHE A 33 6.34 6.50 6.23
CA PHE A 33 7.70 7.04 6.09
C PHE A 33 8.72 5.93 5.87
N CYS A 34 9.80 6.27 5.17
CA CYS A 34 10.98 5.46 5.00
C CYS A 34 12.20 6.26 5.45
N GLU A 35 13.00 5.68 6.33
CA GLU A 35 14.27 6.21 6.80
C GLU A 35 15.40 5.28 6.35
N VAL A 36 16.47 5.86 5.82
CA VAL A 36 17.73 5.17 5.56
C VAL A 36 18.80 5.80 6.44
N SER A 37 19.37 5.00 7.34
CA SER A 37 20.45 5.43 8.23
C SER A 37 21.25 4.22 8.71
N ASN A 38 22.56 4.38 8.99
CA ASN A 38 23.40 3.32 9.54
C ASN A 38 23.33 1.97 8.79
N ASN A 39 23.32 2.04 7.44
CA ASN A 39 23.17 0.87 6.56
C ASN A 39 21.90 0.03 6.83
N LYS A 40 20.87 0.66 7.36
CA LYS A 40 19.55 0.10 7.66
C LYS A 40 18.47 0.93 6.96
N VAL A 41 17.46 0.25 6.44
CA VAL A 41 16.24 0.88 5.92
C VAL A 41 15.09 0.53 6.87
N THR A 42 14.41 1.54 7.40
CA THR A 42 13.27 1.38 8.30
C THR A 42 12.03 1.96 7.63
N PHE A 43 10.96 1.16 7.55
CA PHE A 43 9.65 1.61 7.09
C PHE A 43 8.71 1.73 8.28
N LEU A 44 8.14 2.92 8.47
CA LEU A 44 7.09 3.16 9.46
C LEU A 44 5.78 3.39 8.72
N VAL A 45 4.92 2.37 8.70
CA VAL A 45 3.66 2.34 7.94
C VAL A 45 2.50 1.88 8.81
N GLU A 46 1.28 2.24 8.42
CA GLU A 46 0.05 1.81 9.11
C GLU A 46 -0.17 0.29 8.97
N SER A 47 0.22 -0.30 7.84
CA SER A 47 0.06 -1.73 7.56
C SER A 47 1.04 -2.20 6.48
N ALA A 48 1.54 -3.42 6.65
CA ALA A 48 2.36 -4.15 5.70
C ALA A 48 1.86 -5.60 5.66
N GLU A 49 1.53 -6.11 4.47
CA GLU A 49 0.89 -7.43 4.31
C GLU A 49 1.54 -8.19 3.15
N PHE A 50 2.06 -9.39 3.41
CA PHE A 50 2.47 -10.32 2.36
C PHE A 50 1.24 -10.84 1.61
N GLY A 51 1.42 -11.24 0.35
CA GLY A 51 0.32 -11.76 -0.47
C GLY A 51 -0.43 -12.92 0.19
N SER A 52 0.27 -13.75 0.96
CA SER A 52 -0.27 -14.93 1.65
C SER A 52 -1.10 -14.58 2.89
N GLU A 53 -0.96 -13.37 3.42
CA GLU A 53 -1.68 -12.88 4.59
C GLU A 53 -2.97 -12.15 4.20
N ILE A 54 -3.16 -11.86 2.92
CA ILE A 54 -4.27 -11.07 2.41
C ILE A 54 -5.50 -11.95 2.23
N ASP A 55 -6.55 -11.62 2.99
CA ASP A 55 -7.91 -12.11 2.73
C ASP A 55 -8.45 -11.46 1.44
N VAL A 56 -8.43 -12.25 0.36
CA VAL A 56 -8.84 -11.81 -0.99
C VAL A 56 -10.31 -11.41 -1.03
N GLU A 57 -11.19 -12.16 -0.36
CA GLU A 57 -12.63 -11.89 -0.38
C GLU A 57 -12.94 -10.57 0.36
N ARG A 58 -12.30 -10.36 1.52
CA ARG A 58 -12.38 -9.09 2.25
C ARG A 58 -11.84 -7.93 1.42
N ALA A 59 -10.72 -8.12 0.71
CA ALA A 59 -10.13 -7.10 -0.15
C ALA A 59 -11.04 -6.76 -1.35
N MET A 60 -11.68 -7.75 -1.97
CA MET A 60 -12.67 -7.55 -3.04
C MET A 60 -13.88 -6.76 -2.54
N ARG A 61 -14.46 -7.14 -1.40
CA ARG A 61 -15.58 -6.39 -0.78
C ARG A 61 -15.17 -4.97 -0.41
N ALA A 62 -13.93 -4.75 0.03
CA ALA A 62 -13.42 -3.41 0.31
C ALA A 62 -13.29 -2.55 -0.95
N LYS A 63 -12.82 -3.14 -2.06
CA LYS A 63 -12.76 -2.49 -3.38
C LYS A 63 -14.16 -2.03 -3.81
N GLU A 64 -15.13 -2.94 -3.84
CA GLU A 64 -16.50 -2.62 -4.29
C GLU A 64 -17.15 -1.51 -3.44
N ARG A 65 -16.98 -1.56 -2.10
CA ARG A 65 -17.46 -0.49 -1.21
C ARG A 65 -16.79 0.86 -1.50
N ALA A 66 -15.49 0.86 -1.78
CA ALA A 66 -14.75 2.09 -2.07
C ALA A 66 -15.18 2.67 -3.44
N GLU A 67 -15.41 1.83 -4.45
CA GLU A 67 -15.93 2.26 -5.76
C GLU A 67 -17.33 2.89 -5.63
N LYS A 68 -18.25 2.26 -4.88
CA LYS A 68 -19.58 2.81 -4.61
C LYS A 68 -19.51 4.17 -3.91
N ARG A 69 -18.66 4.30 -2.89
CA ARG A 69 -18.46 5.56 -2.15
C ARG A 69 -17.84 6.65 -3.02
N LEU A 70 -16.90 6.28 -3.89
CA LEU A 70 -16.27 7.23 -4.80
C LEU A 70 -17.30 7.78 -5.78
N ALA A 71 -18.11 6.91 -6.40
CA ALA A 71 -19.19 7.33 -7.30
C ALA A 71 -20.19 8.27 -6.62
N GLN A 72 -20.59 7.97 -5.38
CA GLN A 72 -21.49 8.82 -4.60
C GLN A 72 -20.85 10.17 -4.25
N ALA A 73 -19.61 10.18 -3.78
CA ALA A 73 -18.91 11.41 -3.38
C ALA A 73 -18.66 12.35 -4.57
N THR A 74 -18.30 11.80 -5.74
CA THR A 74 -18.13 12.59 -6.97
C THR A 74 -19.45 13.22 -7.41
N GLN A 75 -20.59 12.53 -7.25
CA GLN A 75 -21.91 13.09 -7.59
C GLN A 75 -22.32 14.26 -6.70
N HIS A 76 -21.84 14.32 -5.47
CA HIS A 76 -22.21 15.35 -4.48
C HIS A 76 -21.13 16.42 -4.29
N GLU A 77 -20.07 16.41 -5.13
CA GLU A 77 -18.93 17.34 -5.05
C GLU A 77 -18.26 17.39 -3.65
N GLU A 78 -18.28 16.26 -2.94
CA GLU A 78 -17.73 16.15 -1.59
C GLU A 78 -16.24 15.82 -1.61
N ASP A 79 -15.40 16.82 -1.87
CA ASP A 79 -13.93 16.68 -2.03
C ASP A 79 -13.24 15.79 -0.99
N PHE A 80 -13.62 15.93 0.28
CA PHE A 80 -13.04 15.13 1.37
C PHE A 80 -13.42 13.65 1.28
N ASN A 81 -14.68 13.35 0.97
CA ASN A 81 -15.17 11.98 0.86
C ASN A 81 -14.64 11.31 -0.41
N THR A 82 -14.46 12.06 -1.49
CA THR A 82 -13.78 11.61 -2.71
C THR A 82 -12.36 11.14 -2.40
N LYS A 83 -11.52 11.99 -1.79
CA LYS A 83 -10.13 11.63 -1.44
C LYS A 83 -10.07 10.41 -0.51
N ARG A 84 -10.96 10.33 0.47
CA ARG A 84 -11.02 9.17 1.39
C ARG A 84 -11.40 7.89 0.65
N ALA A 85 -12.35 7.94 -0.28
CA ALA A 85 -12.76 6.80 -1.08
C ALA A 85 -11.64 6.35 -2.04
N GLU A 86 -10.93 7.28 -2.67
CA GLU A 86 -9.77 6.99 -3.53
C GLU A 86 -8.65 6.27 -2.76
N VAL A 87 -8.30 6.75 -1.57
CA VAL A 87 -7.28 6.12 -0.71
C VAL A 87 -7.70 4.69 -0.32
N ALA A 88 -8.97 4.50 0.04
CA ALA A 88 -9.50 3.17 0.37
C ALA A 88 -9.47 2.23 -0.85
N LEU A 89 -9.82 2.75 -2.04
CA LEU A 89 -9.78 2.00 -3.28
C LEU A 89 -8.36 1.60 -3.66
N GLN A 90 -7.40 2.53 -3.61
CA GLN A 90 -5.98 2.25 -3.86
C GLN A 90 -5.46 1.14 -2.94
N ARG A 91 -5.78 1.20 -1.64
CA ARG A 91 -5.39 0.18 -0.67
C ARG A 91 -5.93 -1.20 -1.03
N ALA A 92 -7.21 -1.29 -1.39
CA ALA A 92 -7.84 -2.55 -1.78
C ALA A 92 -7.23 -3.12 -3.09
N LEU A 93 -6.98 -2.27 -4.08
CA LEU A 93 -6.37 -2.67 -5.34
C LEU A 93 -4.94 -3.19 -5.16
N MET A 94 -4.12 -2.52 -4.34
CA MET A 94 -2.76 -2.97 -4.08
C MET A 94 -2.72 -4.30 -3.33
N ARG A 95 -3.63 -4.51 -2.36
CA ARG A 95 -3.78 -5.83 -1.70
C ARG A 95 -4.06 -6.93 -2.71
N LEU A 96 -5.07 -6.73 -3.56
CA LEU A 96 -5.44 -7.71 -4.57
C LEU A 96 -4.31 -7.97 -5.57
N ARG A 97 -3.52 -6.95 -5.92
CA ARG A 97 -2.37 -7.11 -6.82
C ARG A 97 -1.28 -7.97 -6.21
N VAL A 98 -0.94 -7.75 -4.95
CA VAL A 98 0.08 -8.55 -4.25
C VAL A 98 -0.40 -9.99 -4.01
N ALA A 99 -1.67 -10.18 -3.63
CA ALA A 99 -2.25 -11.51 -3.45
C ALA A 99 -2.24 -12.35 -4.75
N LYS A 100 -2.39 -11.71 -5.92
CA LYS A 100 -2.31 -12.37 -7.24
C LYS A 100 -0.89 -12.58 -7.77
N SER A 101 0.12 -11.90 -7.21
CA SER A 101 1.51 -12.00 -7.66
C SER A 101 2.30 -13.10 -6.95
N LEU A 102 1.60 -13.92 -6.14
CA LEU A 102 2.05 -15.23 -5.67
C LEU A 102 1.68 -16.30 -6.71
#